data_AF-A0A914YL16-F1
#
_entry.id   AF-A0A914YL16-F1
#
_cell.length_a   1.000
_cell.length_b   1.000
_cell.length_c   1.000
_cell.angle_alpha   90.00
_cell.angle_beta   90.00
_cell.angle_gamma   90.00
#
_symmetry.space_group_name_H-M   'P 1'
#
loop_
_entity.id
_entity.type
_entity.pdbx_description
1 polymer ?
#
loop_
_entity_poly.entity_id
_entity_poly.type
_entity_poly.pdbx_seq_one_letter_code
_entity_poly.pdbx_strand_id
1 'polypeptide(L)'
;MLHILSNSSAIVFKSLLEHEKFCTNNEDLTEASVLWVLNEIPRYFGKRSSGKYSTAGQWEALAKEMELMFFKIDSNAGHRFIIRFIIASEITYNREEIISFLENLGNTDPTLVNLKNSLKNDLIILHLHILSLLGALILQPMWQLSEASESVLQMSLYAPALINYLQDLVDDPMLLFTVNSPFDVFPAAAPKENSKASAFLKSLKERPIPVGGSEVVPIVAKSLLEYFQRQLEPFVTGIYASPDIALERETTGAPLTNIPCESAFGYIDHMFTTKPNMTTYNRSALMVAAKNNVFGYIATLSEEEKREMYLRAFNNKHLSAELAAKKTQQIHRENIEKIEQQALKQQLDKKKSEAKRKKIAVELRECGFWLTLQEMDTALINIPPTTAIKYIKSNIRFRKTVWSPKFEPKNLLQFSHQKHTYTYSELLANLKAVIVADCSGSDSDTNYTSDSDED
;
A
#
# COMPACT_ATOMS: atom_id res chain seq x y z
N MET A 1 0.79 -10.99 8.63
CA MET A 1 -0.31 -11.76 7.98
C MET A 1 -1.46 -10.87 7.50
N LEU A 2 -2.15 -10.12 8.36
CA LEU A 2 -3.37 -9.42 7.94
C LEU A 2 -3.17 -8.36 6.87
N HIS A 3 -2.04 -7.63 6.89
CA HIS A 3 -1.73 -6.68 5.82
C HIS A 3 -1.54 -7.38 4.45
N ILE A 4 -0.99 -8.60 4.44
CA ILE A 4 -0.86 -9.42 3.23
C ILE A 4 -2.26 -9.81 2.73
N LEU A 5 -3.12 -10.30 3.63
CA LEU A 5 -4.51 -10.61 3.29
C LEU A 5 -5.33 -9.37 2.90
N SER A 6 -4.99 -8.20 3.43
CA SER A 6 -5.65 -6.94 3.07
C SER A 6 -5.33 -6.48 1.67
N ASN A 7 -4.09 -6.67 1.26
CA ASN A 7 -3.65 -6.28 -0.07
C ASN A 7 -4.07 -7.29 -1.13
N SER A 8 -4.32 -8.56 -0.78
CA SER A 8 -4.87 -9.54 -1.72
C SER A 8 -6.25 -9.13 -2.24
N SER A 9 -7.07 -8.43 -1.44
CA SER A 9 -8.34 -7.85 -1.90
C SER A 9 -8.17 -6.95 -3.12
N ALA A 10 -7.16 -6.07 -3.10
CA ALA A 10 -6.87 -5.19 -4.24
C ALA A 10 -6.44 -5.97 -5.49
N ILE A 11 -5.69 -7.07 -5.30
CA ILE A 11 -5.30 -7.97 -6.39
C ILE A 11 -6.54 -8.63 -7.02
N VAL A 12 -7.45 -9.15 -6.20
CA VAL A 12 -8.70 -9.76 -6.70
C VAL A 12 -9.52 -8.74 -7.49
N PHE A 13 -9.79 -7.55 -6.93
CA PHE A 13 -10.59 -6.54 -7.63
C PHE A 13 -9.94 -6.04 -8.92
N LYS A 14 -8.60 -5.99 -8.98
CA LYS A 14 -7.88 -5.69 -10.22
C LYS A 14 -8.08 -6.78 -11.26
N SER A 15 -7.96 -8.06 -10.90
CA SER A 15 -8.22 -9.19 -11.80
C SER A 15 -9.67 -9.20 -12.31
N LEU A 16 -10.64 -8.91 -11.44
CA LEU A 16 -12.05 -8.82 -11.84
C LEU A 16 -12.31 -7.65 -12.80
N LEU A 17 -11.64 -6.51 -12.59
CA LEU A 17 -11.69 -5.36 -13.51
C LEU A 17 -11.10 -5.73 -14.87
N GLU A 18 -9.92 -6.36 -14.91
CA GLU A 18 -9.28 -6.78 -16.17
C GLU A 18 -10.19 -7.74 -16.97
N HIS A 19 -10.84 -8.69 -16.28
CA HIS A 19 -11.84 -9.56 -16.88
C HIS A 19 -13.07 -8.79 -17.40
N GLU A 20 -13.61 -7.86 -16.61
CA GLU A 20 -14.77 -7.06 -17.03
C GLU A 20 -14.46 -6.19 -18.25
N LYS A 21 -13.28 -5.56 -18.31
CA LYS A 21 -12.84 -4.80 -19.48
C LYS A 21 -12.81 -5.68 -20.73
N PHE A 22 -12.31 -6.91 -20.59
CA PHE A 22 -12.27 -7.88 -21.68
C PHE A 22 -13.67 -8.27 -22.17
N CYS A 23 -14.59 -8.59 -21.25
CA CYS A 23 -15.95 -9.00 -21.62
C CYS A 23 -16.81 -7.86 -22.19
N THR A 24 -16.62 -6.64 -21.69
CA THR A 24 -17.45 -5.47 -22.07
C THR A 24 -16.83 -4.63 -23.19
N ASN A 25 -15.57 -4.90 -23.55
CA ASN A 25 -14.77 -4.09 -24.47
C ASN A 25 -14.73 -2.60 -24.07
N ASN A 26 -14.76 -2.32 -22.76
CA ASN A 26 -14.76 -0.98 -22.19
C ASN A 26 -13.45 -0.73 -21.44
N GLU A 27 -12.46 -0.16 -22.13
CA GLU A 27 -11.14 0.11 -21.54
C GLU A 27 -11.15 1.24 -20.50
N ASP A 28 -12.15 2.11 -20.53
CA ASP A 28 -12.26 3.30 -19.67
C ASP A 28 -12.70 2.97 -18.23
N LEU A 29 -13.10 1.73 -17.95
CA LEU A 29 -13.47 1.31 -16.59
C LEU A 29 -12.30 1.48 -15.62
N THR A 30 -12.54 2.20 -14.52
CA THR A 30 -11.52 2.42 -13.48
C THR A 30 -11.61 1.41 -12.34
N GLU A 31 -12.79 0.85 -12.10
CA GLU A 31 -13.08 -0.13 -11.04
C GLU A 31 -14.06 -1.19 -11.54
N ALA A 32 -13.98 -2.41 -10.99
CA ALA A 32 -14.91 -3.47 -11.33
C ALA A 32 -16.33 -3.11 -10.85
N SER A 33 -17.35 -3.30 -11.68
CA SER A 33 -18.74 -2.92 -11.37
C SER A 33 -19.29 -3.61 -10.12
N VAL A 34 -18.79 -4.82 -9.81
CA VAL A 34 -19.14 -5.52 -8.56
C VAL A 34 -18.76 -4.70 -7.31
N LEU A 35 -17.67 -3.92 -7.37
CA LEU A 35 -17.23 -3.10 -6.24
C LEU A 35 -18.25 -2.00 -5.91
N TRP A 36 -18.91 -1.44 -6.92
CA TRP A 36 -20.00 -0.48 -6.71
C TRP A 36 -21.15 -1.12 -5.94
N VAL A 37 -21.56 -2.35 -6.31
CA VAL A 37 -22.60 -3.10 -5.58
C VAL A 37 -22.20 -3.37 -4.13
N LEU A 38 -20.95 -3.79 -3.89
CA LEU A 38 -20.41 -4.01 -2.54
C LEU A 38 -20.32 -2.75 -1.69
N ASN A 39 -20.28 -1.57 -2.31
CA ASN A 39 -20.29 -0.29 -1.61
C ASN A 39 -21.71 0.22 -1.35
N GLU A 40 -22.61 0.10 -2.32
CA GLU A 40 -23.98 0.61 -2.23
C GLU A 40 -24.89 -0.26 -1.36
N ILE A 41 -24.78 -1.58 -1.40
CA ILE A 41 -25.64 -2.45 -0.58
C ILE A 41 -25.48 -2.13 0.92
N PRO A 42 -24.28 -2.12 1.52
CA PRO A 42 -24.11 -1.69 2.91
C PRO A 42 -24.61 -0.26 3.17
N ARG A 43 -24.64 0.61 2.14
CA ARG A 43 -25.16 1.96 2.32
C ARG A 43 -26.68 1.97 2.54
N TYR A 44 -27.43 1.16 1.81
CA TYR A 44 -28.88 1.14 1.97
C TYR A 44 -29.36 0.16 3.06
N PHE A 45 -28.57 -0.87 3.35
CA PHE A 45 -28.99 -2.01 4.15
C PHE A 45 -28.16 -2.25 5.42
N GLY A 46 -27.02 -1.57 5.60
CA GLY A 46 -26.11 -1.78 6.73
C GLY A 46 -26.43 -0.96 7.99
N LYS A 47 -25.83 -1.35 9.13
CA LYS A 47 -25.99 -0.65 10.41
C LYS A 47 -25.03 0.53 10.58
N ARG A 48 -25.61 1.71 10.88
CA ARG A 48 -24.96 3.00 11.19
C ARG A 48 -24.09 3.57 10.06
N SER A 49 -24.22 4.88 9.84
CA SER A 49 -23.38 5.77 8.98
C SER A 49 -23.66 5.89 7.48
N SER A 50 -24.71 5.27 6.94
CA SER A 50 -24.91 5.25 5.48
C SER A 50 -26.01 6.16 4.89
N GLY A 51 -26.54 7.10 5.66
CA GLY A 51 -27.38 8.19 5.14
C GLY A 51 -28.86 7.86 4.88
N LYS A 52 -29.28 6.60 4.78
CA LYS A 52 -30.70 6.21 4.55
C LYS A 52 -31.20 5.13 5.53
N TYR A 53 -31.32 5.52 6.79
CA TYR A 53 -31.71 4.64 7.91
C TYR A 53 -33.08 3.96 7.78
N SER A 54 -34.02 4.55 7.04
CA SER A 54 -35.38 4.02 6.87
C SER A 54 -35.40 2.71 6.09
N THR A 55 -34.57 2.60 5.05
CA THR A 55 -34.50 1.41 4.19
C THR A 55 -33.87 0.23 4.92
N ALA A 56 -32.81 0.46 5.69
CA ALA A 56 -32.17 -0.57 6.50
C ALA A 56 -33.14 -1.16 7.55
N GLY A 57 -33.95 -0.30 8.19
CA GLY A 57 -34.97 -0.75 9.15
C GLY A 57 -36.07 -1.58 8.51
N GLN A 58 -36.53 -1.19 7.32
CA GLN A 58 -37.55 -1.94 6.55
C GLN A 58 -37.01 -3.30 6.09
N TRP A 59 -35.77 -3.34 5.59
CA TRP A 59 -35.11 -4.59 5.22
C TRP A 59 -34.93 -5.53 6.42
N GLU A 60 -34.42 -5.02 7.55
CA GLU A 60 -34.26 -5.84 8.76
C GLU A 60 -35.58 -6.41 9.28
N ALA A 61 -36.71 -5.72 9.08
CA ALA A 61 -38.02 -6.21 9.46
C ALA A 61 -38.47 -7.36 8.53
N LEU A 62 -38.40 -7.15 7.21
CA LEU A 62 -38.77 -8.16 6.22
C LEU A 62 -37.89 -9.42 6.32
N ALA A 63 -36.57 -9.23 6.42
CA ALA A 63 -35.62 -10.33 6.46
C ALA A 63 -35.73 -11.18 7.73
N LYS A 64 -36.26 -10.61 8.84
CA LYS A 64 -36.64 -11.38 10.04
C LYS A 64 -37.91 -12.18 9.83
N GLU A 65 -38.91 -11.61 9.17
CA GLU A 65 -40.16 -12.31 8.83
C GLU A 65 -39.91 -13.48 7.89
N MET A 66 -38.96 -13.33 6.96
CA MET A 66 -38.53 -14.38 6.02
C MET A 66 -37.49 -15.36 6.60
N GLU A 67 -37.13 -15.22 7.89
CA GLU A 67 -36.13 -16.06 8.58
C GLU A 67 -34.78 -16.19 7.85
N LEU A 68 -34.33 -15.11 7.18
CA LEU A 68 -33.09 -15.15 6.40
C LEU A 68 -31.86 -15.37 7.30
N MET A 69 -30.95 -16.25 6.87
CA MET A 69 -29.75 -16.60 7.64
C MET A 69 -28.81 -15.39 7.87
N PHE A 70 -28.73 -14.50 6.87
CA PHE A 70 -27.85 -13.32 6.80
C PHE A 70 -28.65 -12.03 6.59
N PHE A 71 -29.54 -11.71 7.53
CA PHE A 71 -30.43 -10.54 7.40
C PHE A 71 -29.79 -9.19 7.77
N LYS A 72 -28.67 -9.18 8.49
CA LYS A 72 -27.93 -7.95 8.82
C LYS A 72 -26.74 -7.85 7.89
N ILE A 73 -26.73 -6.84 7.05
CA ILE A 73 -25.60 -6.56 6.19
C ILE A 73 -24.57 -5.76 6.98
N ASP A 74 -23.33 -6.21 6.95
CA ASP A 74 -22.24 -5.53 7.63
C ASP A 74 -21.92 -4.18 6.98
N SER A 75 -21.53 -3.19 7.80
CA SER A 75 -21.12 -1.87 7.30
C SER A 75 -19.68 -1.92 6.77
N ASN A 76 -19.38 -1.12 5.75
CA ASN A 76 -18.00 -0.91 5.30
C ASN A 76 -17.13 -0.16 6.35
N ALA A 77 -17.72 0.37 7.42
CA ALA A 77 -17.02 1.07 8.50
C ALA A 77 -16.40 0.06 9.48
N GLY A 78 -15.10 -0.18 9.35
CA GLY A 78 -14.33 -0.97 10.32
C GLY A 78 -13.32 -1.93 9.72
N HIS A 79 -12.45 -1.46 8.82
CA HIS A 79 -11.13 -2.00 8.43
C HIS A 79 -10.85 -3.51 8.56
N ARG A 80 -11.83 -4.39 8.35
CA ARG A 80 -11.59 -5.82 8.18
C ARG A 80 -11.49 -6.06 6.70
N PHE A 81 -10.31 -6.45 6.23
CA PHE A 81 -10.07 -6.66 4.80
C PHE A 81 -10.97 -7.72 4.15
N ILE A 82 -11.55 -8.62 4.95
CA ILE A 82 -12.49 -9.65 4.54
C ILE A 82 -13.90 -9.09 4.36
N ILE A 83 -14.20 -7.88 4.87
CA ILE A 83 -15.57 -7.36 4.93
C ILE A 83 -16.24 -7.33 3.56
N ARG A 84 -15.48 -7.02 2.50
CA ARG A 84 -16.01 -7.01 1.13
C ARG A 84 -16.39 -8.40 0.64
N PHE A 85 -15.67 -9.44 1.07
CA PHE A 85 -15.97 -10.84 0.76
C PHE A 85 -17.14 -11.38 1.60
N ILE A 86 -17.27 -10.90 2.85
CA ILE A 86 -18.44 -11.18 3.69
C ILE A 86 -19.69 -10.52 3.08
N ILE A 87 -19.62 -9.23 2.73
CA ILE A 87 -20.72 -8.53 2.07
C ILE A 87 -21.08 -9.21 0.73
N ALA A 88 -20.08 -9.62 -0.07
CA ALA A 88 -20.32 -10.39 -1.29
C ALA A 88 -21.09 -11.68 -0.99
N SER A 89 -20.71 -12.37 0.08
CA SER A 89 -21.36 -13.60 0.56
C SER A 89 -22.83 -13.37 0.94
N GLU A 90 -23.10 -12.32 1.70
CA GLU A 90 -24.45 -11.93 2.13
C GLU A 90 -25.34 -11.53 0.94
N ILE A 91 -24.78 -10.80 -0.03
CA ILE A 91 -25.50 -10.42 -1.25
C ILE A 91 -25.77 -11.63 -2.12
N THR A 92 -24.77 -12.50 -2.33
CA THR A 92 -24.96 -13.73 -3.11
C THR A 92 -26.07 -14.58 -2.51
N TYR A 93 -26.08 -14.75 -1.18
CA TYR A 93 -27.10 -15.53 -0.48
C TYR A 93 -28.50 -14.95 -0.69
N ASN A 94 -28.70 -13.68 -0.32
CA ASN A 94 -30.02 -13.03 -0.27
C ASN A 94 -30.40 -12.32 -1.59
N ARG A 95 -29.75 -12.63 -2.72
CA ARG A 95 -29.86 -11.82 -3.94
C ARG A 95 -31.31 -11.65 -4.41
N GLU A 96 -32.06 -12.75 -4.44
CA GLU A 96 -33.44 -12.74 -4.93
C GLU A 96 -34.36 -11.96 -3.99
N GLU A 97 -34.15 -12.09 -2.68
CA GLU A 97 -34.89 -11.37 -1.66
C GLU A 97 -34.57 -9.86 -1.70
N ILE A 98 -33.32 -9.49 -1.93
CA ILE A 98 -32.90 -8.10 -2.12
C ILE A 98 -33.55 -7.53 -3.38
N ILE A 99 -33.56 -8.26 -4.50
CA ILE A 99 -34.22 -7.84 -5.74
C ILE A 99 -35.72 -7.63 -5.50
N SER A 100 -36.41 -8.59 -4.88
CA SER A 100 -37.84 -8.50 -4.55
C SER A 100 -38.14 -7.31 -3.64
N PHE A 101 -37.30 -7.07 -2.63
CA PHE A 101 -37.43 -5.91 -1.77
C PHE A 101 -37.26 -4.58 -2.53
N LEU A 102 -36.27 -4.49 -3.42
CA LEU A 102 -36.06 -3.30 -4.26
C LEU A 102 -37.21 -3.07 -5.25
N GLU A 103 -37.87 -4.13 -5.71
CA GLU A 103 -39.07 -4.03 -6.54
C GLU A 103 -40.27 -3.47 -5.75
N ASN A 104 -40.43 -3.92 -4.50
CA ASN A 104 -41.51 -3.47 -3.61
C ASN A 104 -41.36 -2.01 -3.13
N LEU A 105 -40.14 -1.48 -3.04
CA LEU A 105 -39.88 -0.08 -2.70
C LEU A 105 -40.28 0.90 -3.83
N GLY A 106 -40.47 0.40 -5.04
CA GLY A 106 -40.78 1.20 -6.23
C GLY A 106 -39.58 1.93 -6.83
N ASN A 107 -39.72 2.38 -8.08
CA ASN A 107 -38.63 3.02 -8.85
C ASN A 107 -38.45 4.52 -8.52
N THR A 108 -38.47 4.89 -7.24
CA THR A 108 -38.41 6.31 -6.83
C THR A 108 -36.99 6.87 -6.82
N ASP A 109 -36.00 6.03 -6.52
CA ASP A 109 -34.59 6.41 -6.47
C ASP A 109 -33.81 5.77 -7.64
N PRO A 110 -33.19 6.56 -8.55
CA PRO A 110 -32.43 6.02 -9.66
C PRO A 110 -31.26 5.13 -9.22
N THR A 111 -30.71 5.36 -8.03
CA THR A 111 -29.63 4.53 -7.46
C THR A 111 -30.13 3.12 -7.14
N LEU A 112 -31.33 3.01 -6.54
CA LEU A 112 -31.94 1.73 -6.21
C LEU A 112 -32.36 0.96 -7.47
N VAL A 113 -32.81 1.67 -8.50
CA VAL A 113 -33.09 1.09 -9.82
C VAL A 113 -31.82 0.52 -10.45
N ASN A 114 -30.72 1.28 -10.45
CA ASN A 114 -29.43 0.82 -10.95
C ASN A 114 -28.89 -0.36 -10.13
N LEU A 115 -29.12 -0.36 -8.82
CA LEU A 115 -28.69 -1.44 -7.93
C LEU A 115 -29.43 -2.73 -8.25
N LYS A 116 -30.75 -2.66 -8.41
CA LYS A 116 -31.58 -3.78 -8.87
C LYS A 116 -31.11 -4.30 -10.22
N ASN A 117 -30.87 -3.42 -11.19
CA ASN A 117 -30.40 -3.83 -12.52
C ASN A 117 -29.01 -4.49 -12.46
N SER A 118 -28.13 -4.00 -11.59
CA SER A 118 -26.79 -4.56 -11.37
C SER A 118 -26.85 -5.94 -10.72
N LEU A 119 -27.76 -6.16 -9.77
CA LEU A 119 -27.98 -7.47 -9.16
C LEU A 119 -28.55 -8.52 -10.13
N LYS A 120 -29.13 -8.08 -11.25
CA LYS A 120 -29.62 -8.94 -12.33
C LYS A 120 -28.58 -9.16 -13.45
N ASN A 121 -27.42 -8.49 -13.38
CA ASN A 121 -26.38 -8.61 -14.39
C ASN A 121 -25.54 -9.88 -14.16
N ASP A 122 -25.45 -10.73 -15.19
CA ASP A 122 -24.75 -12.03 -15.12
C ASP A 122 -23.27 -11.91 -14.73
N LEU A 123 -22.58 -10.87 -15.20
CA LEU A 123 -21.16 -10.63 -14.88
C LEU A 123 -20.99 -10.27 -13.40
N ILE A 124 -21.88 -9.46 -12.86
CA ILE A 124 -21.88 -9.09 -11.44
C ILE A 124 -22.22 -10.32 -10.58
N ILE A 125 -23.21 -11.13 -11.00
CA ILE A 125 -23.57 -12.37 -10.32
C ILE A 125 -22.37 -13.34 -10.26
N LEU A 126 -21.68 -13.50 -11.39
CA LEU A 126 -20.46 -14.30 -11.51
C LEU A 126 -19.37 -13.81 -10.55
N HIS A 127 -19.08 -12.50 -10.57
CA HIS A 127 -18.07 -11.91 -9.68
C HIS A 127 -18.43 -12.03 -8.20
N LEU A 128 -19.69 -11.80 -7.83
CA LEU A 128 -20.18 -11.97 -6.45
C LEU A 128 -20.00 -13.41 -5.97
N HIS A 129 -20.32 -14.41 -6.80
CA HIS A 129 -20.17 -15.82 -6.46
C HIS A 129 -18.71 -16.20 -6.24
N ILE A 130 -17.81 -15.78 -7.14
CA ILE A 130 -16.36 -15.99 -7.00
C ILE A 130 -15.84 -15.34 -5.72
N LEU A 131 -16.20 -14.09 -5.45
CA LEU A 131 -15.80 -13.39 -4.22
C LEU A 131 -16.32 -14.12 -2.98
N SER A 132 -17.55 -14.65 -3.01
CA SER A 132 -18.12 -15.38 -1.88
C SER A 132 -17.35 -16.67 -1.60
N LEU A 133 -16.99 -17.42 -2.66
CA LEU A 133 -16.20 -18.64 -2.54
C LEU A 133 -14.77 -18.36 -2.06
N LEU A 134 -14.09 -17.34 -2.60
CA LEU A 134 -12.75 -16.93 -2.12
C LEU A 134 -12.77 -16.47 -0.67
N GLY A 135 -13.83 -15.77 -0.27
CA GLY A 135 -14.06 -15.37 1.12
C GLY A 135 -14.15 -16.60 2.04
N ALA A 136 -15.03 -17.54 1.69
CA ALA A 136 -15.32 -18.71 2.50
C ALA A 136 -14.20 -19.77 2.52
N LEU A 137 -13.50 -19.97 1.39
CA LEU A 137 -12.50 -21.02 1.23
C LEU A 137 -11.08 -20.57 1.57
N ILE A 138 -10.76 -19.29 1.44
CA ILE A 138 -9.38 -18.80 1.62
C ILE A 138 -9.32 -17.77 2.74
N LEU A 139 -9.96 -16.60 2.55
CA LEU A 139 -9.68 -15.44 3.39
C LEU A 139 -10.19 -15.59 4.83
N GLN A 140 -11.40 -16.15 5.00
CA GLN A 140 -11.96 -16.39 6.32
C GLN A 140 -11.20 -17.48 7.09
N PRO A 141 -10.89 -18.67 6.51
CA PRO A 141 -10.04 -19.65 7.17
C PRO A 141 -8.66 -19.10 7.54
N MET A 142 -8.01 -18.34 6.65
CA MET A 142 -6.71 -17.73 6.96
C MET A 142 -6.80 -16.72 8.11
N TRP A 143 -7.88 -15.95 8.19
CA TRP A 143 -8.11 -15.07 9.32
C TRP A 143 -8.28 -15.84 10.63
N GLN A 144 -9.09 -16.89 10.63
CA GLN A 144 -9.29 -17.74 11.80
C GLN A 144 -7.98 -18.38 12.28
N LEU A 145 -7.17 -18.86 11.33
CA LEU A 145 -5.81 -19.35 11.64
C LEU A 145 -4.96 -18.25 12.25
N SER A 146 -4.99 -17.03 11.71
CA SER A 146 -4.21 -15.90 12.24
C SER A 146 -4.58 -15.52 13.68
N GLU A 147 -5.84 -15.71 14.07
CA GLU A 147 -6.33 -15.45 15.43
C GLU A 147 -6.07 -16.62 16.38
N ALA A 148 -6.07 -17.85 15.87
CA ALA A 148 -5.90 -19.07 16.65
C ALA A 148 -4.45 -19.54 16.78
N SER A 149 -3.55 -19.06 15.93
CA SER A 149 -2.14 -19.42 15.95
C SER A 149 -1.44 -18.95 17.22
N GLU A 150 -0.52 -19.76 17.74
CA GLU A 150 0.31 -19.39 18.89
C GLU A 150 1.59 -18.64 18.48
N SER A 151 2.08 -18.91 17.26
CA SER A 151 3.28 -18.29 16.70
C SER A 151 3.10 -17.92 15.24
N VAL A 152 3.73 -16.82 14.83
CA VAL A 152 3.77 -16.38 13.42
C VAL A 152 4.44 -17.43 12.52
N LEU A 153 5.30 -18.28 13.09
CA LEU A 153 6.02 -19.32 12.38
C LEU A 153 5.10 -20.44 11.87
N GLN A 154 3.90 -20.61 12.45
CA GLN A 154 2.91 -21.56 11.94
C GLN A 154 2.46 -21.26 10.50
N MET A 155 2.74 -20.04 9.99
CA MET A 155 2.56 -19.69 8.59
C MET A 155 3.35 -20.61 7.63
N SER A 156 4.46 -21.22 8.06
CA SER A 156 5.19 -22.20 7.24
C SER A 156 4.36 -23.45 6.91
N LEU A 157 3.34 -23.76 7.70
CA LEU A 157 2.39 -24.84 7.44
C LEU A 157 1.30 -24.39 6.46
N TYR A 158 0.83 -23.15 6.60
CA TYR A 158 -0.34 -22.65 5.86
C TYR A 158 0.03 -22.12 4.48
N ALA A 159 1.21 -21.51 4.32
CA ALA A 159 1.63 -20.88 3.08
C ALA A 159 1.79 -21.88 1.92
N PRO A 160 2.43 -23.06 2.09
CA PRO A 160 2.50 -24.06 1.02
C PRO A 160 1.13 -24.60 0.62
N ALA A 161 0.23 -24.84 1.58
CA ALA A 161 -1.13 -25.30 1.30
C ALA A 161 -1.92 -24.29 0.46
N LEU A 162 -1.80 -22.99 0.76
CA LEU A 162 -2.41 -21.93 -0.03
C LEU A 162 -1.85 -21.86 -1.45
N ILE A 163 -0.52 -21.90 -1.58
CA ILE A 163 0.16 -21.79 -2.87
C ILE A 163 -0.19 -22.97 -3.77
N ASN A 164 -0.16 -24.19 -3.24
CA ASN A 164 -0.54 -25.38 -3.99
C ASN A 164 -2.00 -25.31 -4.42
N TYR A 165 -2.91 -24.93 -3.52
CA TYR A 165 -4.33 -24.78 -3.88
C TYR A 165 -4.55 -23.73 -4.98
N LEU A 166 -3.88 -22.57 -4.91
CA LEU A 166 -3.98 -21.55 -5.95
C LEU A 166 -3.39 -22.02 -7.28
N GLN A 167 -2.31 -22.82 -7.26
CA GLN A 167 -1.78 -23.46 -8.46
C GLN A 167 -2.78 -24.46 -9.04
N ASP A 168 -3.37 -25.31 -8.20
CA ASP A 168 -4.42 -26.24 -8.62
C ASP A 168 -5.63 -25.49 -9.23
N LEU A 169 -6.02 -24.33 -8.71
CA LEU A 169 -7.08 -23.49 -9.29
C LEU A 169 -6.72 -22.88 -10.65
N VAL A 170 -5.43 -22.63 -10.91
CA VAL A 170 -4.95 -22.17 -12.23
C VAL A 170 -5.04 -23.32 -13.24
N ASP A 171 -4.70 -24.53 -12.82
CA ASP A 171 -4.67 -25.72 -13.67
C ASP A 171 -6.07 -26.32 -13.89
N ASP A 172 -6.91 -26.32 -12.86
CA ASP A 172 -8.33 -26.71 -12.89
C ASP A 172 -9.22 -25.67 -12.16
N PRO A 173 -9.77 -24.70 -12.90
CA PRO A 173 -10.67 -23.67 -12.36
C PRO A 173 -11.93 -24.21 -11.66
N MET A 174 -12.36 -25.42 -11.99
CA MET A 174 -13.60 -26.01 -11.45
C MET A 174 -13.45 -26.42 -9.98
N LEU A 175 -12.21 -26.55 -9.50
CA LEU A 175 -11.92 -26.88 -8.12
C LEU A 175 -12.45 -25.81 -7.14
N LEU A 176 -12.57 -24.54 -7.54
CA LEU A 176 -13.12 -23.49 -6.68
C LEU A 176 -14.60 -23.77 -6.30
N PHE A 177 -15.35 -24.37 -7.21
CA PHE A 177 -16.78 -24.64 -7.03
C PHE A 177 -17.06 -25.99 -6.38
N THR A 178 -16.10 -26.92 -6.45
CA THR A 178 -16.30 -28.32 -6.04
C THR A 178 -15.53 -28.66 -4.77
N VAL A 179 -14.26 -28.27 -4.68
CA VAL A 179 -13.33 -28.70 -3.62
C VAL A 179 -13.47 -27.84 -2.36
N ASN A 180 -13.25 -28.46 -1.22
CA ASN A 180 -13.27 -27.84 0.11
C ASN A 180 -12.02 -26.96 0.34
N SER A 181 -12.00 -26.23 1.45
CA SER A 181 -10.92 -25.29 1.73
C SER A 181 -9.59 -26.05 1.93
N PRO A 182 -8.45 -25.53 1.45
CA PRO A 182 -7.15 -26.13 1.73
C PRO A 182 -6.79 -26.08 3.22
N PHE A 183 -7.54 -25.31 4.01
CA PHE A 183 -7.34 -25.14 5.44
C PHE A 183 -8.25 -26.00 6.31
N ASP A 184 -9.17 -26.78 5.72
CA ASP A 184 -10.09 -27.65 6.49
C ASP A 184 -9.35 -28.75 7.25
N VAL A 185 -8.10 -29.05 6.85
CA VAL A 185 -7.20 -29.95 7.60
C VAL A 185 -6.76 -29.36 8.96
N PHE A 186 -6.91 -28.05 9.16
CA PHE A 186 -6.57 -27.38 10.40
C PHE A 186 -7.83 -27.14 11.26
N PRO A 187 -7.90 -27.70 12.48
CA PRO A 187 -9.11 -27.63 13.31
C PRO A 187 -9.60 -26.20 13.61
N ALA A 188 -8.69 -25.23 13.66
CA ALA A 188 -9.02 -23.84 13.92
C ALA A 188 -9.70 -23.12 12.74
N ALA A 189 -9.46 -23.58 11.51
CA ALA A 189 -10.04 -23.02 10.28
C ALA A 189 -11.23 -23.83 9.76
N ALA A 190 -11.32 -25.12 10.13
CA ALA A 190 -12.41 -25.98 9.71
C ALA A 190 -13.76 -25.43 10.20
N PRO A 191 -14.75 -25.27 9.31
CA PRO A 191 -16.06 -24.79 9.71
C PRO A 191 -16.71 -25.81 10.64
N LYS A 192 -17.16 -25.36 11.83
CA LYS A 192 -17.85 -26.23 12.78
C LYS A 192 -19.09 -26.86 12.13
N GLU A 193 -19.31 -28.16 12.37
CA GLU A 193 -20.50 -28.86 11.92
C GLU A 193 -21.76 -28.11 12.37
N ASN A 194 -22.74 -27.99 11.47
CA ASN A 194 -24.01 -27.28 11.68
C ASN A 194 -23.88 -25.78 12.02
N SER A 195 -22.72 -25.15 11.77
CA SER A 195 -22.59 -23.71 11.86
C SER A 195 -23.23 -22.99 10.66
N LYS A 196 -23.57 -21.71 10.84
CA LYS A 196 -24.02 -20.85 9.73
C LYS A 196 -23.02 -20.82 8.58
N ALA A 197 -21.72 -20.86 8.88
CA ALA A 197 -20.66 -20.84 7.88
C ALA A 197 -20.64 -22.12 7.02
N SER A 198 -20.81 -23.30 7.62
CA SER A 198 -20.87 -24.56 6.86
C SER A 198 -22.16 -24.68 6.04
N ALA A 199 -23.30 -24.27 6.61
CA ALA A 199 -24.56 -24.22 5.87
C ALA A 199 -24.49 -23.25 4.67
N PHE A 200 -23.83 -22.10 4.87
CA PHE A 200 -23.63 -21.12 3.81
C PHE A 200 -22.69 -21.62 2.71
N LEU A 201 -21.53 -22.17 3.06
CA LEU A 201 -20.60 -22.73 2.07
C LEU A 201 -21.27 -23.83 1.24
N LYS A 202 -22.06 -24.70 1.89
CA LYS A 202 -22.86 -25.70 1.20
C LYS A 202 -23.84 -25.05 0.21
N SER A 203 -24.57 -24.01 0.63
CA SER A 203 -25.49 -23.28 -0.26
C SER A 203 -24.81 -22.60 -1.44
N LEU A 204 -23.54 -22.16 -1.29
CA LEU A 204 -22.77 -21.59 -2.39
C LEU A 204 -22.33 -22.64 -3.41
N LYS A 205 -22.01 -23.85 -2.96
CA LYS A 205 -21.57 -24.96 -3.83
C LYS A 205 -22.73 -25.66 -4.55
N GLU A 206 -23.91 -25.68 -3.94
CA GLU A 206 -25.12 -26.24 -4.56
C GLU A 206 -25.68 -25.35 -5.68
N ARG A 207 -25.23 -24.09 -5.77
CA ARG A 207 -25.63 -23.19 -6.86
C ARG A 207 -25.02 -23.63 -8.19
N PRO A 208 -25.74 -23.43 -9.30
CA PRO A 208 -25.19 -23.68 -10.62
C PRO A 208 -23.95 -22.80 -10.84
N ILE A 209 -22.91 -23.38 -11.44
CA ILE A 209 -21.69 -22.66 -11.78
C ILE A 209 -22.06 -21.56 -12.80
N PRO A 210 -21.78 -20.28 -12.51
CA PRO A 210 -22.12 -19.20 -13.42
C PRO A 210 -21.33 -19.31 -14.74
N VAL A 211 -21.97 -18.89 -15.83
CA VAL A 211 -21.33 -18.81 -17.15
C VAL A 211 -20.11 -17.89 -17.06
N GLY A 212 -18.98 -18.31 -17.61
CA GLY A 212 -17.70 -17.58 -17.52
C GLY A 212 -16.88 -17.89 -16.26
N GLY A 213 -17.37 -18.71 -15.33
CA GLY A 213 -16.62 -19.13 -14.13
C GLY A 213 -15.24 -19.72 -14.43
N SER A 214 -15.16 -20.59 -15.44
CA SER A 214 -13.90 -21.20 -15.89
C SER A 214 -12.90 -20.21 -16.50
N GLU A 215 -13.34 -19.02 -16.91
CA GLU A 215 -12.49 -17.98 -17.50
C GLU A 215 -11.95 -17.03 -16.43
N VAL A 216 -12.79 -16.62 -15.46
CA VAL A 216 -12.41 -15.64 -14.43
C VAL A 216 -11.52 -16.24 -13.36
N VAL A 217 -11.84 -17.46 -12.92
CA VAL A 217 -11.12 -18.12 -11.82
C VAL A 217 -9.61 -18.23 -12.08
N PRO A 218 -9.10 -18.67 -13.25
CA PRO A 218 -7.66 -18.74 -13.47
C PRO A 218 -7.00 -17.35 -13.49
N ILE A 219 -7.68 -16.31 -13.97
CA ILE A 219 -7.17 -14.92 -13.94
C ILE A 219 -6.98 -14.45 -12.49
N VAL A 220 -7.97 -14.69 -11.64
CA VAL A 220 -7.91 -14.33 -10.22
C VAL A 220 -6.90 -15.19 -9.46
N ALA A 221 -6.94 -16.50 -9.66
CA ALA A 221 -6.05 -17.46 -9.00
C ALA A 221 -4.59 -17.20 -9.35
N LYS A 222 -4.27 -16.94 -10.61
CA LYS A 222 -2.90 -16.61 -11.04
C LYS A 222 -2.38 -15.34 -10.39
N SER A 223 -3.17 -14.26 -10.39
CA SER A 223 -2.77 -13.00 -9.75
C SER A 223 -2.57 -13.17 -8.24
N LEU A 224 -3.44 -13.94 -7.57
CA LEU A 224 -3.29 -14.28 -6.16
C LEU A 224 -2.05 -15.15 -5.91
N LEU A 225 -1.79 -16.14 -6.76
CA LEU A 225 -0.64 -17.03 -6.67
C LEU A 225 0.66 -16.23 -6.74
N GLU A 226 0.82 -15.39 -7.77
CA GLU A 226 2.00 -14.52 -7.93
C GLU A 226 2.17 -13.59 -6.72
N TYR A 227 1.07 -13.05 -6.20
CA TYR A 227 1.09 -12.21 -5.01
C TYR A 227 1.55 -12.97 -3.76
N PHE A 228 0.94 -14.12 -3.46
CA PHE A 228 1.24 -14.87 -2.25
C PHE A 228 2.59 -15.56 -2.30
N GLN A 229 3.02 -16.08 -3.45
CA GLN A 229 4.38 -16.60 -3.62
C GLN A 229 5.41 -15.53 -3.24
N ARG A 230 5.23 -14.29 -3.68
CA ARG A 230 6.14 -13.19 -3.34
C ARG A 230 6.07 -12.77 -1.86
N GLN A 231 4.87 -12.70 -1.28
CA GLN A 231 4.71 -12.21 0.09
C GLN A 231 5.02 -13.27 1.16
N LEU A 232 4.87 -14.54 0.82
CA LEU A 232 5.07 -15.68 1.73
C LEU A 232 6.35 -16.46 1.43
N GLU A 233 7.17 -16.00 0.46
CA GLU A 233 8.49 -16.58 0.13
C GLU A 233 9.32 -16.93 1.39
N PRO A 234 9.42 -16.06 2.42
CA PRO A 234 10.19 -16.36 3.62
C PRO A 234 9.72 -17.60 4.38
N PHE A 235 8.44 -17.96 4.28
CA PHE A 235 7.80 -19.09 4.94
C PHE A 235 7.72 -20.36 4.08
N VAL A 236 8.06 -20.27 2.79
CA VAL A 236 7.98 -21.38 1.84
C VAL A 236 9.37 -21.87 1.48
N THR A 237 10.25 -20.96 1.11
CA THR A 237 11.64 -21.26 0.67
C THR A 237 12.70 -20.55 1.52
N GLY A 238 12.31 -19.55 2.31
CA GLY A 238 13.23 -18.75 3.10
C GLY A 238 13.48 -19.26 4.52
N ILE A 239 13.99 -18.37 5.36
CA ILE A 239 14.47 -18.67 6.71
C ILE A 239 13.39 -19.17 7.69
N TYR A 240 12.11 -18.92 7.40
CA TYR A 240 10.99 -19.34 8.25
C TYR A 240 10.33 -20.64 7.75
N ALA A 241 10.79 -21.22 6.63
CA ALA A 241 10.22 -22.45 6.07
C ALA A 241 10.41 -23.68 6.97
N SER A 242 11.46 -23.69 7.78
CA SER A 242 11.74 -24.75 8.74
C SER A 242 12.31 -24.13 10.01
N PRO A 243 11.45 -23.61 10.90
CA PRO A 243 11.89 -22.91 12.10
C PRO A 243 12.65 -23.86 13.03
N ASP A 244 13.78 -23.39 13.55
CA ASP A 244 14.52 -24.08 14.60
C ASP A 244 14.18 -23.50 15.99
N ILE A 245 14.63 -24.18 17.04
CA ILE A 245 14.37 -23.78 18.44
C ILE A 245 14.93 -22.37 18.74
N ALA A 246 16.01 -21.98 18.07
CA ALA A 246 16.59 -20.64 18.24
C ALA A 246 15.64 -19.56 17.69
N LEU A 247 15.12 -19.76 16.49
CA LEU A 247 14.19 -18.85 15.84
C LEU A 247 12.85 -18.75 16.56
N GLU A 248 12.36 -19.87 17.11
CA GLU A 248 11.17 -19.88 17.98
C GLU A 248 11.36 -19.00 19.22
N ARG A 249 12.54 -19.09 19.86
CA ARG A 249 12.87 -18.24 21.02
C ARG A 249 12.97 -16.76 20.65
N GLU A 250 13.57 -16.44 19.51
CA GLU A 250 13.67 -15.06 19.03
C GLU A 250 12.30 -14.46 18.71
N THR A 251 11.36 -15.28 18.24
CA THR A 251 10.03 -14.82 17.79
C THR A 251 8.93 -14.95 18.85
N THR A 252 9.23 -15.49 20.03
CA THR A 252 8.25 -15.71 21.12
C THR A 252 7.51 -14.43 21.54
N GLY A 253 8.13 -13.26 21.40
CA GLY A 253 7.52 -11.96 21.73
C GLY A 253 6.89 -11.23 20.55
N ALA A 254 6.94 -11.77 19.33
CA ALA A 254 6.43 -11.11 18.15
C ALA A 254 4.90 -11.25 18.09
N PRO A 255 4.15 -10.15 17.87
CA PRO A 255 2.72 -10.25 17.71
C PRO A 255 2.37 -10.99 16.41
N LEU A 256 1.39 -11.87 16.47
CA LEU A 256 0.88 -12.67 15.35
C LEU A 256 0.34 -11.81 14.21
N THR A 257 -0.29 -10.70 14.60
CA THR A 257 -0.94 -9.77 13.70
C THR A 257 -0.46 -8.35 13.98
N ASN A 258 -0.72 -7.44 13.04
CA ASN A 258 -0.50 -6.00 13.21
C ASN A 258 -1.58 -5.33 14.08
N ILE A 259 -2.67 -6.02 14.46
CA ILE A 259 -3.77 -5.43 15.26
C ILE A 259 -3.27 -4.81 16.57
N PRO A 260 -2.41 -5.49 17.37
CA PRO A 260 -1.92 -4.91 18.62
C PRO A 260 -1.20 -3.58 18.38
N CYS A 261 -0.39 -3.53 17.32
CA CYS A 261 0.37 -2.35 16.89
C CYS A 261 -0.56 -1.23 16.38
N GLU A 262 -1.46 -1.52 15.45
CA GLU A 262 -2.41 -0.53 14.91
C GLU A 262 -3.30 0.05 16.00
N SER A 263 -3.81 -0.80 16.89
CA SER A 263 -4.61 -0.35 18.01
C SER A 263 -3.79 0.48 19.02
N ALA A 264 -2.48 0.22 19.16
CA ALA A 264 -1.60 1.06 19.97
C ALA A 264 -1.40 2.45 19.34
N PHE A 265 -1.17 2.51 18.02
CA PHE A 265 -1.10 3.78 17.29
C PHE A 265 -2.41 4.55 17.33
N GLY A 266 -3.55 3.89 17.06
CA GLY A 266 -4.87 4.53 17.13
C GLY A 266 -5.19 5.07 18.53
N TYR A 267 -4.77 4.37 19.58
CA TYR A 267 -4.91 4.86 20.96
C TYR A 267 -4.06 6.11 21.21
N ILE A 268 -2.81 6.14 20.74
CA ILE A 268 -1.93 7.30 20.84
C ILE A 268 -2.50 8.50 20.05
N ASP A 269 -2.95 8.27 18.82
CA ASP A 269 -3.51 9.30 17.95
C ASP A 269 -4.77 9.94 18.55
N HIS A 270 -5.65 9.10 19.10
CA HIS A 270 -6.80 9.57 19.86
C HIS A 270 -6.39 10.45 21.07
N MET A 271 -5.30 10.10 21.77
CA MET A 271 -4.77 10.91 22.86
C MET A 271 -4.13 12.23 22.40
N PHE A 272 -3.55 12.29 21.20
CA PHE A 272 -3.09 13.56 20.63
C PHE A 272 -4.27 14.49 20.35
N THR A 273 -5.37 13.95 19.83
CA THR A 273 -6.57 14.71 19.49
C THR A 273 -7.35 15.16 20.74
N THR A 274 -7.57 14.27 21.70
CA THR A 274 -8.42 14.56 22.89
C THR A 274 -7.66 15.19 24.06
N LYS A 275 -6.35 14.93 24.16
CA LYS A 275 -5.51 15.40 25.27
C LYS A 275 -4.23 16.05 24.73
N PRO A 276 -4.32 17.18 24.01
CA PRO A 276 -3.17 17.80 23.33
C PRO A 276 -2.05 18.23 24.29
N ASN A 277 -2.41 18.66 25.51
CA ASN A 277 -1.44 19.11 26.53
C ASN A 277 -0.76 17.97 27.31
N MET A 278 -1.10 16.71 27.03
CA MET A 278 -0.46 15.57 27.69
C MET A 278 0.97 15.40 27.18
N THR A 279 1.93 15.10 28.05
CA THR A 279 3.31 14.82 27.62
C THR A 279 3.37 13.49 26.89
N THR A 280 4.27 13.36 25.91
CA THR A 280 4.46 12.11 25.14
C THR A 280 4.76 10.91 26.06
N TYR A 281 5.55 11.12 27.11
CA TYR A 281 5.82 10.10 28.12
C TYR A 281 4.54 9.58 28.77
N ASN A 282 3.65 10.47 29.22
CA ASN A 282 2.38 10.07 29.82
C ASN A 282 1.46 9.37 28.81
N ARG A 283 1.46 9.79 27.54
CA ARG A 283 0.73 9.08 26.46
C ARG A 283 1.23 7.65 26.33
N SER A 284 2.54 7.45 26.21
CA SER A 284 3.15 6.13 26.10
C SER A 284 2.87 5.26 27.34
N ALA A 285 2.96 5.83 28.54
CA ALA A 285 2.66 5.11 29.78
C ALA A 285 1.19 4.65 29.83
N LEU A 286 0.24 5.51 29.47
CA LEU A 286 -1.18 5.15 29.42
C LEU A 286 -1.47 4.09 28.36
N MET A 287 -0.84 4.19 27.19
CA MET A 287 -0.96 3.17 26.15
C MET A 287 -0.46 1.81 26.64
N VAL A 288 0.73 1.74 27.25
CA VAL A 288 1.28 0.50 27.81
C VAL A 288 0.39 -0.04 28.92
N ALA A 289 -0.09 0.84 29.82
CA ALA A 289 -0.99 0.45 30.90
C ALA A 289 -2.32 -0.13 30.39
N ALA A 290 -2.90 0.48 29.35
CA ALA A 290 -4.12 0.00 28.71
C ALA A 290 -3.90 -1.34 27.99
N LYS A 291 -2.79 -1.47 27.25
CA LYS A 291 -2.47 -2.68 26.48
C LYS A 291 -2.15 -3.89 27.35
N ASN A 292 -1.50 -3.66 28.49
CA ASN A 292 -1.15 -4.71 29.44
C ASN A 292 -2.26 -4.95 30.49
N ASN A 293 -3.44 -4.32 30.34
CA ASN A 293 -4.54 -4.40 31.30
C ASN A 293 -4.13 -4.13 32.76
N VAL A 294 -3.24 -3.15 32.96
CA VAL A 294 -2.65 -2.85 34.28
C VAL A 294 -3.73 -2.51 35.31
N PHE A 295 -4.77 -1.77 34.92
CA PHE A 295 -5.87 -1.41 35.83
C PHE A 295 -6.75 -2.61 36.19
N GLY A 296 -6.95 -3.55 35.25
CA GLY A 296 -7.63 -4.81 35.53
C GLY A 296 -6.82 -5.66 36.50
N TYR A 297 -5.50 -5.78 36.29
CA TYR A 297 -4.60 -6.47 37.22
C TYR A 297 -4.61 -5.83 38.61
N ILE A 298 -4.47 -4.50 38.70
CA ILE A 298 -4.53 -3.77 39.97
C ILE A 298 -5.85 -4.06 40.70
N ALA A 299 -6.97 -4.17 40.00
CA ALA A 299 -8.26 -4.49 40.60
C ALA A 299 -8.30 -5.88 41.28
N THR A 300 -7.51 -6.84 40.78
CA THR A 300 -7.42 -8.21 41.34
C THR A 300 -6.55 -8.32 42.60
N LEU A 301 -5.71 -7.33 42.87
CA LEU A 301 -4.80 -7.32 44.02
C LEU A 301 -5.54 -7.03 45.33
N SER A 302 -4.95 -7.47 46.44
CA SER A 302 -5.42 -7.10 47.77
C SER A 302 -5.21 -5.59 48.05
N GLU A 303 -5.94 -5.04 49.02
CA GLU A 303 -5.80 -3.62 49.39
C GLU A 303 -4.40 -3.26 49.92
N GLU A 304 -3.70 -4.21 50.53
CA GLU A 304 -2.32 -4.03 51.00
C GLU A 304 -1.33 -3.94 49.83
N GLU A 305 -1.43 -4.85 48.86
CA GLU A 305 -0.58 -4.86 47.65
C GLU A 305 -0.84 -3.63 46.77
N LYS A 306 -2.11 -3.21 46.63
CA LYS A 306 -2.48 -1.97 45.93
C LYS A 306 -1.81 -0.77 46.58
N ARG A 307 -1.91 -0.65 47.92
CA ARG A 307 -1.31 0.46 48.67
C ARG A 307 0.21 0.49 48.49
N GLU A 308 0.86 -0.67 48.55
CA GLU A 308 2.30 -0.77 48.34
C GLU A 308 2.71 -0.34 46.93
N MET A 309 2.01 -0.80 45.89
CA MET A 309 2.26 -0.37 44.51
C MET A 309 2.10 1.14 44.34
N TYR A 310 1.03 1.74 44.88
CA TYR A 310 0.83 3.19 44.79
C TYR A 310 1.91 3.97 45.52
N LEU A 311 2.35 3.51 46.70
CA LEU A 311 3.46 4.12 47.43
C LEU A 311 4.77 4.05 46.63
N ARG A 312 5.08 2.90 46.02
CA ARG A 312 6.25 2.76 45.13
C ARG A 312 6.17 3.71 43.94
N ALA A 313 5.01 3.81 43.29
CA ALA A 313 4.81 4.73 42.17
C ALA A 313 4.95 6.20 42.58
N PHE A 314 4.41 6.57 43.74
CA PHE A 314 4.52 7.91 44.31
C PHE A 314 5.98 8.29 44.61
N ASN A 315 6.70 7.39 45.30
CA ASN A 315 8.10 7.61 45.66
C ASN A 315 9.02 7.70 44.43
N ASN A 316 8.70 6.98 43.35
CA ASN A 316 9.49 6.95 42.12
C ASN A 316 9.09 8.03 41.09
N LYS A 317 8.17 8.94 41.41
CA LYS A 317 7.69 9.98 40.46
C LYS A 317 8.83 10.87 39.93
N HIS A 318 9.76 11.24 40.80
CA HIS A 318 10.89 12.11 40.44
C HIS A 318 11.89 11.43 39.49
N LEU A 319 12.15 10.14 39.68
CA LEU A 319 13.00 9.33 38.80
C LEU A 319 12.46 9.32 37.36
N SER A 320 11.15 9.15 37.19
CA SER A 320 10.52 9.16 35.86
C SER A 320 10.68 10.51 35.15
N ALA A 321 10.53 11.61 35.89
CA ALA A 321 10.71 12.96 35.34
C ALA A 321 12.18 13.22 34.93
N GLU A 322 13.13 12.78 35.74
CA GLU A 322 14.56 12.92 35.46
C GLU A 322 14.98 12.11 34.23
N LEU A 323 14.52 10.86 34.12
CA LEU A 323 14.78 10.00 32.95
C LEU A 323 14.18 10.61 31.67
N ALA A 324 12.98 11.18 31.74
CA ALA A 324 12.36 11.85 30.60
C ALA A 324 13.15 13.10 30.17
N ALA A 325 13.63 13.90 31.12
CA ALA A 325 14.45 15.07 30.84
C ALA A 325 15.79 14.69 30.18
N LYS A 326 16.49 13.67 30.72
CA LYS A 326 17.73 13.15 30.13
C LYS A 326 17.53 12.66 28.71
N LYS A 327 16.47 11.89 28.45
CA LYS A 327 16.17 11.38 27.11
C LYS A 327 15.85 12.50 26.12
N THR A 328 15.15 13.54 26.58
CA THR A 328 14.87 14.73 25.75
C THR A 328 16.14 15.49 25.39
N GLN A 329 17.04 15.69 26.36
CA GLN A 329 18.34 16.32 26.11
C GLN A 329 19.21 15.50 25.15
N GLN A 330 19.20 14.17 25.28
CA GLN A 330 19.91 13.28 24.36
C GLN A 330 19.39 13.43 22.93
N ILE A 331 18.06 13.35 22.72
CA ILE A 331 17.45 13.52 21.39
C ILE A 331 17.78 14.89 20.81
N HIS A 332 17.77 15.94 21.63
CA HIS A 332 18.12 17.28 21.18
C HIS A 332 19.57 17.36 20.69
N ARG A 333 20.50 16.75 21.44
CA ARG A 333 21.92 16.67 21.06
C ARG A 333 22.10 15.89 19.75
N GLU A 334 21.49 14.72 19.62
CA GLU A 334 21.56 13.90 18.41
C GLU A 334 21.00 14.63 17.18
N ASN A 335 19.95 15.44 17.37
CA ASN A 335 19.39 16.25 16.28
C ASN A 335 20.33 17.40 15.89
N ILE A 336 20.97 18.07 16.85
CA ILE A 336 21.97 19.11 16.56
C ILE A 336 23.14 18.50 15.77
N GLU A 337 23.67 17.35 16.22
CA GLU A 337 24.76 16.66 15.52
C GLU A 337 24.39 16.29 14.08
N LYS A 338 23.15 15.83 13.83
CA LYS A 338 22.66 15.56 12.47
C LYS A 338 22.62 16.82 11.61
N ILE A 339 22.17 17.95 12.16
CA ILE A 339 22.13 19.23 11.46
C ILE A 339 23.55 19.69 11.10
N GLU A 340 24.48 19.60 12.05
CA GLU A 340 25.89 19.95 11.83
C GLU A 340 26.55 19.07 10.77
N GLN A 341 26.31 17.75 10.80
CA GLN A 341 26.81 16.82 9.79
C GLN A 341 26.25 17.14 8.40
N GLN A 342 24.96 17.49 8.31
CA GLN A 342 24.35 17.92 7.05
C GLN A 342 24.97 19.22 6.53
N ALA A 343 25.18 20.21 7.41
CA ALA A 343 25.83 21.46 7.05
C ALA A 343 27.27 21.24 6.56
N LEU A 344 28.04 20.39 7.24
CA LEU A 344 29.41 20.05 6.83
C LEU A 344 29.42 19.34 5.46
N LYS A 345 28.50 18.40 5.24
CA LYS A 345 28.37 17.70 3.95
C LYS A 345 28.03 18.67 2.83
N GLN A 346 27.08 19.60 3.05
CA GLN A 346 26.75 20.65 2.09
C GLN A 346 27.94 21.55 1.78
N GLN A 347 28.73 21.94 2.79
CA GLN A 347 29.95 22.73 2.57
C GLN A 347 30.99 21.96 1.75
N LEU A 348 31.21 20.67 2.04
CA LEU A 348 32.13 19.83 1.28
C LEU A 348 31.69 19.64 -0.16
N ASP A 349 30.39 19.42 -0.39
CA ASP A 349 29.82 19.27 -1.72
C ASP A 349 29.89 20.59 -2.50
N LYS A 350 29.69 21.74 -1.84
CA LYS A 350 29.91 23.07 -2.43
C LYS A 350 31.38 23.27 -2.83
N LYS A 351 32.33 22.97 -1.94
CA LYS A 351 33.78 23.04 -2.24
C LYS A 351 34.18 22.11 -3.40
N LYS A 352 33.66 20.88 -3.43
CA LYS A 352 33.89 19.93 -4.54
C LYS A 352 33.31 20.44 -5.86
N SER A 353 32.10 21.00 -5.82
CA SER A 353 31.45 21.59 -6.98
C SER A 353 32.25 22.78 -7.52
N GLU A 354 32.70 23.68 -6.65
CA GLU A 354 33.55 24.82 -7.01
C GLU A 354 34.90 24.36 -7.60
N ALA A 355 35.56 23.38 -7.00
CA ALA A 355 36.80 22.80 -7.53
C ALA A 355 36.59 22.18 -8.92
N LYS A 356 35.47 21.47 -9.12
CA LYS A 356 35.10 20.89 -10.42
C LYS A 356 34.85 21.98 -11.46
N ARG A 357 34.14 23.05 -11.11
CA ARG A 357 33.90 24.21 -11.99
C ARG A 357 35.23 24.88 -12.39
N LYS A 358 36.14 25.10 -11.43
CA LYS A 358 37.48 25.65 -11.70
C LYS A 358 38.27 24.76 -12.65
N LYS A 359 38.28 23.43 -12.45
CA LYS A 359 38.97 22.49 -13.35
C LYS A 359 38.44 22.56 -14.78
N ILE A 360 37.11 22.57 -14.95
CA ILE A 360 36.48 22.68 -16.27
C ILE A 360 36.80 24.01 -16.95
N ALA A 361 36.86 25.12 -16.19
CA ALA A 361 37.25 26.43 -16.71
C ALA A 361 38.73 26.45 -17.17
N VAL A 362 39.63 25.78 -16.45
CA VAL A 362 41.04 25.63 -16.86
C VAL A 362 41.16 24.77 -18.13
N GLU A 363 40.44 23.64 -18.21
CA GLU A 363 40.40 22.80 -19.42
C GLU A 363 39.89 23.57 -20.65
N LEU A 364 38.95 24.48 -20.45
CA LEU A 364 38.43 25.33 -21.52
C LEU A 364 39.44 26.38 -22.00
N ARG A 365 40.29 26.90 -21.12
CA ARG A 365 41.36 27.85 -21.49
C ARG A 365 42.32 27.23 -22.52
N GLU A 366 42.60 25.93 -22.42
CA GLU A 366 43.45 25.21 -23.39
C GLU A 366 42.73 24.92 -24.71
N CYS A 367 41.41 24.71 -24.69
CA CYS A 367 40.63 24.29 -25.86
C CYS A 367 39.99 25.46 -26.62
N GLY A 368 39.90 26.64 -26.00
CA GLY A 368 39.12 27.78 -26.49
C GLY A 368 37.63 27.66 -26.18
N PHE A 369 37.00 28.79 -25.85
CA PHE A 369 35.55 28.91 -25.72
C PHE A 369 35.00 29.62 -26.97
N TRP A 370 33.96 29.06 -27.56
CA TRP A 370 33.37 29.59 -28.80
C TRP A 370 32.00 30.18 -28.50
N LEU A 371 31.82 31.48 -28.59
CA LEU A 371 30.52 32.13 -28.40
C LEU A 371 29.67 32.05 -29.67
N THR A 372 30.30 32.07 -30.85
CA THR A 372 29.58 32.09 -32.13
C THR A 372 29.92 30.87 -32.99
N LEU A 373 29.03 30.55 -33.94
CA LEU A 373 29.28 29.48 -34.91
C LEU A 373 30.52 29.76 -35.77
N GLN A 374 30.79 31.04 -36.07
CA GLN A 374 31.95 31.45 -36.87
C GLN A 374 33.28 31.19 -36.12
N GLU A 375 33.33 31.46 -34.81
CA GLU A 375 34.49 31.17 -33.97
C GLU A 375 34.74 29.65 -33.85
N MET A 376 33.68 28.86 -33.75
CA MET A 376 33.79 27.41 -33.69
C MET A 376 34.27 26.84 -35.03
N ASP A 377 33.65 27.24 -36.14
CA ASP A 377 34.02 26.73 -37.46
C ASP A 377 35.47 27.14 -37.79
N THR A 378 35.90 28.38 -37.51
CA THR A 378 37.30 28.82 -37.72
C THR A 378 38.30 28.07 -36.84
N ALA A 379 37.98 27.80 -35.57
CA ALA A 379 38.85 27.04 -34.68
C ALA A 379 39.02 25.58 -35.12
N LEU A 380 38.03 24.99 -35.81
CA LEU A 380 38.04 23.58 -36.20
C LEU A 380 38.67 23.32 -37.59
N ILE A 381 38.91 24.33 -38.43
CA ILE A 381 39.41 24.18 -39.81
C ILE A 381 40.75 23.43 -39.90
N ASN A 382 41.65 23.62 -38.93
CA ASN A 382 43.02 23.09 -38.97
C ASN A 382 43.32 22.04 -37.89
N ILE A 383 42.29 21.48 -37.25
CA ILE A 383 42.45 20.55 -36.12
C ILE A 383 42.12 19.11 -36.54
N PRO A 384 42.95 18.11 -36.20
CA PRO A 384 42.64 16.70 -36.44
C PRO A 384 41.33 16.28 -35.75
N PRO A 385 40.52 15.38 -36.36
CA PRO A 385 39.22 14.97 -35.82
C PRO A 385 39.27 14.46 -34.37
N THR A 386 40.35 13.78 -33.98
CA THR A 386 40.56 13.25 -32.62
C THR A 386 40.70 14.35 -31.58
N THR A 387 41.43 15.42 -31.90
CA THR A 387 41.61 16.61 -31.05
C THR A 387 40.36 17.50 -31.05
N ALA A 388 39.67 17.59 -32.19
CA ALA A 388 38.41 18.33 -32.32
C ALA A 388 37.30 17.77 -31.41
N ILE A 389 37.19 16.44 -31.28
CA ILE A 389 36.25 15.80 -30.33
C ILE A 389 36.55 16.24 -28.88
N LYS A 390 37.83 16.36 -28.50
CA LYS A 390 38.21 16.83 -27.15
C LYS A 390 37.70 18.25 -26.92
N TYR A 391 37.88 19.15 -27.88
CA TYR A 391 37.53 20.56 -27.75
C TYR A 391 36.00 20.77 -27.72
N ILE A 392 35.27 20.04 -28.57
CA ILE A 392 33.80 20.01 -28.58
C ILE A 392 33.27 19.48 -27.24
N LYS A 393 33.83 18.38 -26.72
CA LYS A 393 33.44 17.83 -25.42
C LYS A 393 33.73 18.78 -24.27
N SER A 394 34.85 19.52 -24.29
CA SER A 394 35.19 20.54 -23.29
C SER A 394 34.18 21.70 -23.31
N ASN A 395 33.81 22.19 -24.50
CA ASN A 395 32.81 23.24 -24.68
C ASN A 395 31.41 22.83 -24.20
N ILE A 396 30.97 21.60 -24.50
CA ILE A 396 29.70 21.04 -23.99
C ILE A 396 29.75 20.88 -22.45
N ARG A 397 30.87 20.39 -21.90
CA ARG A 397 31.07 20.22 -20.44
C ARG A 397 30.98 21.54 -19.69
N PHE A 398 31.62 22.58 -20.21
CA PHE A 398 31.59 23.92 -19.65
C PHE A 398 30.17 24.48 -19.68
N ARG A 399 29.47 24.36 -20.81
CA ARG A 399 28.08 24.82 -20.92
C ARG A 399 27.13 24.14 -19.96
N LYS A 400 27.27 22.82 -19.82
CA LYS A 400 26.47 22.03 -18.88
C LYS A 400 26.72 22.37 -17.41
N THR A 401 27.95 22.68 -17.03
CA THR A 401 28.36 22.70 -15.61
C THR A 401 28.55 24.12 -15.06
N VAL A 402 28.89 25.09 -15.93
CA VAL A 402 29.29 26.45 -15.57
C VAL A 402 28.37 27.50 -16.20
N TRP A 403 28.10 27.44 -17.51
CA TRP A 403 27.37 28.49 -18.24
C TRP A 403 25.83 28.39 -18.09
N SER A 404 25.23 27.28 -18.53
CA SER A 404 23.77 27.09 -18.58
C SER A 404 23.35 25.74 -17.98
N PRO A 405 23.47 25.55 -16.66
CA PRO A 405 23.11 24.29 -16.00
C PRO A 405 21.60 23.96 -16.07
N LYS A 406 20.75 24.92 -16.43
CA LYS A 406 19.29 24.76 -16.62
C LYS A 406 18.87 24.64 -18.09
N PHE A 407 19.80 24.47 -19.01
CA PHE A 407 19.50 24.33 -20.44
C PHE A 407 18.60 23.13 -20.71
N GLU A 408 17.51 23.35 -21.44
CA GLU A 408 16.66 22.31 -22.01
C GLU A 408 16.66 22.42 -23.54
N PRO A 409 16.75 21.29 -24.27
CA PRO A 409 16.69 19.93 -23.77
C PRO A 409 18.06 19.38 -23.32
N LYS A 410 18.09 18.72 -22.14
CA LYS A 410 19.32 18.19 -21.50
C LYS A 410 20.09 17.14 -22.32
N ASN A 411 19.47 16.52 -23.31
CA ASN A 411 20.09 15.52 -24.19
C ASN A 411 21.20 16.10 -25.08
N LEU A 412 21.12 17.38 -25.47
CA LEU A 412 22.13 18.06 -26.28
C LEU A 412 23.44 18.30 -25.52
N LEU A 413 23.40 18.30 -24.19
CA LEU A 413 24.54 18.46 -23.30
C LEU A 413 25.09 17.11 -22.77
N GLN A 414 24.74 16.00 -23.43
CA GLN A 414 25.22 14.66 -23.10
C GLN A 414 26.20 14.15 -24.16
N PHE A 415 27.01 13.16 -23.79
CA PHE A 415 27.98 12.52 -24.69
C PHE A 415 27.49 11.18 -25.24
N SER A 416 26.34 10.71 -24.77
CA SER A 416 25.72 9.44 -25.16
C SER A 416 24.23 9.45 -24.84
N HIS A 417 23.46 8.63 -25.55
CA HIS A 417 22.05 8.35 -25.26
C HIS A 417 21.76 6.87 -25.52
N GLN A 418 21.01 6.21 -24.62
CA GLN A 418 20.58 4.80 -24.76
C GLN A 418 21.70 3.83 -25.23
N LYS A 419 22.86 3.85 -24.54
CA LYS A 419 24.07 3.03 -24.85
C LYS A 419 24.80 3.37 -26.17
N HIS A 420 24.36 4.37 -26.93
CA HIS A 420 25.08 4.89 -28.08
C HIS A 420 25.93 6.11 -27.69
N THR A 421 27.24 6.05 -27.91
CA THR A 421 28.15 7.20 -27.79
C THR A 421 28.12 8.04 -29.05
N TYR A 422 27.86 9.34 -28.92
CA TYR A 422 27.75 10.23 -30.06
C TYR A 422 29.06 10.34 -30.85
N THR A 423 28.91 10.28 -32.17
CA THR A 423 29.97 10.49 -33.16
C THR A 423 30.40 11.96 -33.24
N TYR A 424 31.50 12.24 -33.93
CA TYR A 424 31.97 13.61 -34.15
C TYR A 424 30.89 14.51 -34.78
N SER A 425 30.18 14.00 -35.79
CA SER A 425 29.13 14.74 -36.49
C SER A 425 27.95 15.12 -35.59
N GLU A 426 27.53 14.20 -34.72
CA GLU A 426 26.42 14.41 -33.78
C GLU A 426 26.82 15.35 -32.64
N LEU A 427 28.04 15.22 -32.10
CA LEU A 427 28.54 16.15 -31.08
C LEU A 427 28.69 17.57 -31.62
N LEU A 428 29.10 17.72 -32.89
CA LEU A 428 29.18 19.00 -33.57
C LEU A 428 27.78 19.61 -33.77
N ALA A 429 26.82 18.83 -34.26
CA ALA A 429 25.44 19.28 -34.43
C ALA A 429 24.81 19.72 -33.09
N ASN A 430 25.03 18.94 -32.02
CA ASN A 430 24.57 19.27 -30.68
C ASN A 430 25.19 20.58 -30.17
N LEU A 431 26.50 20.77 -30.35
CA LEU A 431 27.16 22.01 -29.92
C LEU A 431 26.68 23.23 -30.75
N LYS A 432 26.48 23.08 -32.06
CA LYS A 432 25.90 24.14 -32.92
C LYS A 432 24.52 24.56 -32.43
N ALA A 433 23.64 23.60 -32.13
CA ALA A 433 22.30 23.87 -31.62
C ALA A 433 22.33 24.58 -30.26
N VAL A 434 23.24 24.18 -29.36
CA VAL A 434 23.42 24.83 -28.06
C VAL A 434 23.96 26.25 -28.21
N ILE A 435 24.94 26.50 -29.09
CA ILE A 435 25.49 27.85 -29.33
C ILE A 435 24.41 28.80 -29.88
N VAL A 436 23.60 28.33 -30.84
CA VAL A 436 22.50 29.13 -31.39
C VAL A 436 21.47 29.48 -30.31
N ALA A 437 21.13 28.52 -29.46
CA ALA A 437 20.21 28.73 -28.34
C ALA A 437 20.79 29.69 -27.28
N ASP A 438 22.08 29.58 -26.95
CA ASP A 438 22.79 30.50 -26.04
C ASP A 438 22.76 31.96 -26.58
N CYS A 439 22.91 32.16 -27.89
CA CYS A 439 22.82 33.49 -28.51
C CYS A 439 21.39 34.07 -28.45
N SER A 440 20.37 33.24 -28.64
CA SER A 440 18.95 33.66 -28.60
C SER A 440 18.40 33.96 -27.20
N GLY A 441 19.09 33.50 -26.13
CA GLY A 441 18.67 33.70 -24.74
C GLY A 441 19.31 34.89 -24.02
N SER A 442 20.14 35.69 -24.71
CA SER A 442 20.93 36.77 -24.09
C SER A 442 20.16 38.07 -23.80
N ASP A 443 18.86 38.14 -24.13
CA ASP A 443 18.02 39.34 -23.92
C ASP A 443 17.20 39.33 -22.61
N SER A 444 17.32 38.34 -21.72
CA SER A 444 16.42 38.25 -20.55
C SER A 444 17.00 38.01 -19.16
N ASP A 445 18.32 37.94 -18.96
CA ASP A 445 18.87 37.69 -17.61
C ASP A 445 20.16 38.50 -17.31
N THR A 446 20.02 39.82 -17.20
CA THR A 446 20.97 40.66 -16.43
C THR A 446 20.26 41.30 -15.24
N ASN A 447 19.99 40.51 -14.20
CA ASN A 447 19.83 41.02 -12.84
C ASN A 447 21.04 40.58 -12.03
N TYR A 448 22.13 41.35 -12.13
CA TYR A 448 23.14 41.40 -11.09
C TYR A 448 22.50 42.10 -9.89
N THR A 449 22.03 41.34 -8.90
CA THR A 449 21.80 41.88 -7.55
C THR A 449 23.17 42.20 -6.96
N SER A 450 23.53 43.48 -6.98
CA SER A 450 24.52 44.04 -6.08
C SER A 450 23.95 43.94 -4.67
N ASP A 451 24.51 43.04 -3.85
CA ASP A 451 24.44 43.18 -2.40
C ASP A 451 25.24 44.43 -2.04
N SER A 452 24.53 45.54 -1.83
CA SER A 452 25.01 46.66 -1.05
C SER A 452 24.71 46.36 0.41
N ASP A 453 25.77 46.05 1.16
CA ASP A 453 25.80 46.22 2.61
C ASP A 453 25.41 47.66 2.96
N GLU A 454 24.34 47.83 3.73
CA GLU A 454 24.08 49.04 4.52
C GLU A 454 23.73 48.61 5.95
N ASP A 455 24.64 48.97 6.86
CA ASP A 455 24.59 49.21 8.31
C ASP A 455 23.57 48.49 9.22
#